data_AF-K2ABD4-F1
#
_entry.id   AF-K2ABD4-F1
#
_cell.length_a   1.000
_cell.length_b   1.000
_cell.length_c   1.000
_cell.angle_alpha   90.00
_cell.angle_beta   90.00
_cell.angle_gamma   90.00
#
_symmetry.space_group_name_H-M   'P 1'
#
loop_
_entity.id
_entity.type
_entity.pdbx_description
1 polymer ?
#
loop_
_entity_poly.entity_id
_entity_poly.type
_entity_poly.pdbx_seq_one_letter_code
_entity_poly.pdbx_strand_id
1 'polypeptide(L)' 'MNSEYSAEKDLFEELQAARRRKEELQRALALEQNQDLKEEFFKIQRQISSLLKTLQICW' A
#
# COMPACT_ATOMS: atom_id res chain seq x y z
N MET A 1 23.02 -8.20 -16.14
CA MET A 1 21.93 -8.85 -15.38
C MET A 1 21.97 -8.27 -13.98
N ASN A 2 20.94 -7.52 -13.55
CA ASN A 2 20.72 -7.02 -12.16
C ASN A 2 19.52 -6.04 -12.04
N SER A 3 18.83 -5.70 -13.14
CA SER A 3 17.78 -4.66 -13.11
C SER A 3 16.46 -5.14 -12.48
N GLU A 4 16.12 -6.42 -12.60
CA GLU A 4 14.82 -6.95 -12.15
C GLU A 4 14.76 -7.13 -10.62
N TYR A 5 15.88 -7.53 -10.00
CA TYR A 5 15.96 -7.71 -8.54
C TYR A 5 15.84 -6.39 -7.76
N SER A 6 16.23 -5.26 -8.38
CA SER A 6 16.06 -3.93 -7.77
C SER A 6 14.59 -3.51 -7.79
N ALA A 7 13.91 -3.67 -8.93
CA ALA A 7 12.52 -3.25 -9.08
C ALA A 7 11.55 -4.05 -8.19
N GLU A 8 11.77 -5.35 -8.01
CA GLU A 8 10.97 -6.18 -7.11
C GLU A 8 11.15 -5.79 -5.64
N LYS A 9 12.38 -5.48 -5.24
CA LYS A 9 12.68 -5.00 -3.89
C LYS A 9 11.99 -3.65 -3.64
N ASP A 10 12.05 -2.73 -4.59
CA ASP A 10 11.41 -1.42 -4.52
C ASP A 10 9.88 -1.56 -4.40
N LEU A 11 9.28 -2.43 -5.22
CA LEU A 11 7.84 -2.77 -5.16
C LEU A 11 7.43 -3.37 -3.79
N PHE A 12 8.29 -4.20 -3.20
CA PHE A 12 8.03 -4.78 -1.88
C PHE A 12 8.14 -3.75 -0.76
N GLU A 13 9.12 -2.84 -0.84
CA GLU A 13 9.26 -1.72 0.10
C GLU A 13 8.06 -0.76 0.00
N GLU A 14 7.60 -0.43 -1.20
CA GLU A 14 6.37 0.35 -1.42
C GLU A 14 5.13 -0.34 -0.83
N LEU A 15 5.01 -1.66 -1.02
CA LEU A 15 3.90 -2.42 -0.45
C LEU A 15 3.93 -2.39 1.08
N GLN A 16 5.09 -2.50 1.71
CA GLN A 16 5.23 -2.36 3.16
C GLN A 16 4.85 -0.95 3.63
N ALA A 17 5.33 0.09 2.96
CA ALA A 17 5.02 1.47 3.31
C ALA A 17 3.50 1.74 3.21
N ALA A 18 2.86 1.29 2.14
CA ALA A 18 1.42 1.41 1.95
C ALA A 18 0.63 0.66 3.04
N ARG A 19 1.08 -0.52 3.47
CA ARG A 19 0.47 -1.28 4.58
C ARG A 19 0.57 -0.53 5.91
N ARG A 20 1.74 0.03 6.25
CA ARG A 20 1.90 0.83 7.49
C ARG A 20 0.96 2.05 7.49
N ARG A 21 0.89 2.77 6.36
CA ARG A 21 -0.03 3.90 6.19
C ARG A 21 -1.49 3.49 6.35
N LYS A 22 -1.88 2.31 5.82
CA LYS A 22 -3.23 1.77 6.02
C LYS A 22 -3.55 1.56 7.50
N GLU A 23 -2.62 1.02 8.27
CA GLU A 23 -2.81 0.79 9.72
C GLU A 23 -2.94 2.12 10.48
N GLU A 24 -2.12 3.11 10.15
CA GLU A 24 -2.20 4.47 10.72
C GLU A 24 -3.57 5.10 10.43
N LEU A 25 -4.00 5.07 9.17
CA LEU A 25 -5.30 5.59 8.76
C LEU A 25 -6.44 4.85 9.44
N GLN A 26 -6.35 3.53 9.58
CA GLN A 26 -7.36 2.72 10.28
C GLN A 26 -7.47 3.10 11.77
N ARG A 27 -6.35 3.37 12.44
CA ARG A 27 -6.33 3.87 13.82
C ARG A 27 -6.94 5.26 13.91
N ALA A 28 -6.57 6.17 13.00
CA ALA A 28 -7.12 7.51 12.96
C ALA A 28 -8.64 7.51 12.71
N LEU A 29 -9.11 6.66 11.79
CA LEU A 29 -10.54 6.42 11.52
C LEU A 29 -11.32 5.86 12.71
N ALA A 30 -10.67 5.04 13.53
CA ALA A 30 -11.29 4.48 14.73
C ALA A 30 -11.46 5.54 15.83
N LEU A 31 -10.59 6.56 15.85
CA LEU A 31 -10.61 7.65 16.82
C LEU A 31 -11.47 8.83 16.36
N GLU A 32 -11.53 9.09 15.05
CA GLU A 32 -12.23 10.23 14.46
C GLU A 32 -13.04 9.81 13.22
N GLN A 33 -14.34 10.15 13.20
CA GLN A 33 -15.16 10.00 12.00
C GLN A 33 -14.89 11.12 10.99
N ASN A 34 -13.69 11.14 10.42
CA ASN A 34 -13.31 12.08 9.37
C ASN A 34 -13.50 11.44 7.97
N GLN A 35 -14.23 12.14 7.10
CA GLN A 35 -14.50 11.68 5.74
C GLN A 35 -13.25 11.71 4.85
N ASP A 36 -12.32 12.64 5.06
CA ASP A 36 -11.06 12.72 4.31
C ASP A 36 -10.17 11.50 4.62
N LEU A 37 -10.14 11.06 5.89
CA LEU A 37 -9.43 9.85 6.30
C LEU A 37 -10.03 8.59 5.66
N LYS A 38 -11.37 8.53 5.48
CA LYS A 38 -12.03 7.45 4.73
C LYS A 38 -11.55 7.41 3.29
N GLU A 39 -11.53 8.55 2.61
CA GLU A 39 -11.08 8.63 1.23
C GLU A 39 -9.61 8.22 1.08
N GLU A 40 -8.73 8.70 1.97
CA GLU A 40 -7.31 8.34 1.96
C GLU A 40 -7.12 6.83 2.23
N PHE A 41 -7.88 6.27 3.16
CA PHE A 41 -7.86 4.83 3.45
C PHE A 41 -8.23 3.99 2.23
N PHE A 42 -9.29 4.36 1.50
CA PHE A 42 -9.68 3.66 0.26
C PHE A 42 -8.63 3.80 -0.84
N LYS A 43 -7.99 4.97 -0.99
CA LYS A 43 -6.89 5.17 -1.95
C LYS A 43 -5.71 4.23 -1.64
N ILE A 44 -5.29 4.17 -0.37
CA ILE A 44 -4.20 3.28 0.07
C ILE A 44 -4.58 1.81 -0.13
N GLN A 45 -5.82 1.41 0.16
CA GLN A 45 -6.27 0.03 -0.11
C GLN A 45 -6.15 -0.33 -1.59
N ARG A 46 -6.59 0.57 -2.49
CA ARG A 46 -6.48 0.35 -3.94
C ARG A 46 -5.02 0.24 -4.38
N GLN A 47 -4.13 1.06 -3.82
CA GLN A 47 -2.69 0.98 -4.09
C GLN A 47 -2.11 -0.37 -3.67
N ILE A 48 -2.43 -0.86 -2.47
CA ILE A 48 -2.00 -2.19 -1.99
C ILE A 48 -2.48 -3.29 -2.94
N SER A 49 -3.75 -3.27 -3.35
CA SER A 49 -4.28 -4.25 -4.30
C SER A 49 -3.57 -4.21 -5.65
N SER A 50 -3.23 -3.02 -6.14
CA SER A 50 -2.46 -2.87 -7.37
C SER A 50 -1.05 -3.44 -7.24
N LEU A 51 -0.33 -3.10 -6.16
CA LEU A 51 1.02 -3.58 -5.90
C LEU A 51 1.07 -5.11 -5.73
N LEU A 52 0.08 -5.69 -5.03
CA LEU A 52 -0.05 -7.14 -4.91
C LEU A 52 -0.28 -7.82 -6.26
N LYS A 53 -1.12 -7.24 -7.13
CA LYS A 53 -1.38 -7.77 -8.46
C LYS A 53 -0.11 -7.71 -9.33
N THR A 54 0.64 -6.61 -9.26
CA THR A 54 1.93 -6.48 -9.96
C THR A 54 2.91 -7.56 -9.49
N LEU A 55 3.06 -7.73 -8.17
CA LEU A 55 3.94 -8.77 -7.61
C LEU A 55 3.50 -10.19 -8.01
N GLN A 56 2.20 -10.48 -8.07
CA GLN A 56 1.68 -11.78 -8.53
C GLN A 56 1.92 -12.06 -10.01
N ILE A 57 2.02 -11.03 -10.86
CA ILE A 57 2.30 -11.18 -12.30
C ILE A 57 3.79 -11.46 -12.55
N CYS A 58 4.67 -11.05 -11.63
CA CYS A 58 6.11 -11.29 -11.73
C CYS A 58 6.56 -12.67 -11.20
N TRP A 59 5.64 -13.52 -10.74
CA TRP A 59 5.90 -14.89 -10.23
C TRP A 59 5.36 -15.95 -11.20
#